data_AF-A0A662AU29-F1
#
_entry.id   AF-A0A662AU29-F1
#
_cell.length_a   1.000
_cell.length_b   1.000
_cell.length_c   1.000
_cell.angle_alpha   90.00
_cell.angle_beta   90.00
_cell.angle_gamma   90.00
#
_symmetry.space_group_name_H-M   'P 1'
#
loop_
_entity.id
_entity.type
_entity.pdbx_description
1 polymer ?
#
loop_
_entity_poly.entity_id
_entity_poly.type
_entity_poly.pdbx_seq_one_letter_code
_entity_poly.pdbx_strand_id
1 'polypeptide(L)' 'MDFKLIKTDDKSSARAGLMETDHGLIETPIFMPVGTAGSVKG' A
#
# COMPACT_ATOMS: atom_id res chain seq x y z
N MET A 1 -11.17 -0.81 -7.17
CA MET A 1 -9.80 -1.00 -6.64
C MET A 1 -8.86 -1.01 -7.82
N ASP A 2 -8.16 0.10 -8.01
CA ASP A 2 -7.18 0.28 -9.08
C ASP A 2 -5.77 0.30 -8.47
N PHE A 3 -4.78 -0.26 -9.17
CA PHE A 3 -3.40 -0.28 -8.73
C PHE A 3 -2.49 0.25 -9.84
N LYS A 4 -1.84 1.37 -9.56
CA LYS A 4 -0.92 2.04 -10.48
C LYS A 4 0.53 1.82 -10.06
N LEU A 5 1.31 1.18 -10.93
CA LEU A 5 2.76 1.06 -10.73
C LEU A 5 3.45 2.38 -11.09
N ILE A 6 4.14 3.01 -10.14
CA ILE A 6 4.85 4.28 -10.35
C ILE A 6 6.27 4.02 -10.82
N LYS A 7 7.01 3.13 -10.13
CA LYS A 7 8.40 2.82 -10.46
C LYS A 7 8.78 1.43 -9.97
N THR A 8 9.56 0.74 -10.78
CA THR A 8 10.29 -0.46 -10.38
C THR A 8 11.77 -0.12 -10.26
N ASP A 9 12.44 -0.74 -9.30
CA ASP A 9 13.90 -0.66 -9.23
C ASP A 9 14.53 -1.61 -10.26
N ASP A 10 15.61 -1.17 -10.91
CA ASP A 10 16.26 -1.95 -11.98
C ASP A 10 17.26 -2.97 -11.43
N LYS A 11 17.66 -2.83 -10.16
CA LYS A 11 18.67 -3.67 -9.48
C LYS A 11 18.08 -4.63 -8.45
N SER A 12 16.78 -4.53 -8.18
CA SER A 12 16.06 -5.36 -7.21
C SER A 12 14.61 -5.56 -7.63
N SER A 13 13.83 -6.34 -6.87
CA SER A 13 12.40 -6.54 -7.14
C SER A 13 11.50 -5.52 -6.43
N ALA A 14 12.05 -4.39 -5.99
CA ALA A 14 11.31 -3.33 -5.30
C ALA A 14 10.36 -2.60 -6.27
N ARG A 15 9.17 -2.26 -5.76
CA ARG A 15 8.11 -1.59 -6.52
C ARG A 15 7.49 -0.50 -5.68
N ALA A 16 7.40 0.69 -6.25
CA ALA A 16 6.60 1.80 -5.75
C ALA A 16 5.33 1.88 -6.58
N GLY A 17 4.17 1.87 -5.92
CA GLY A 17 2.87 1.95 -6.59
C GLY A 17 1.84 2.67 -5.74
N LEU A 18 0.70 2.98 -6.32
CA LEU A 18 -0.39 3.68 -5.65
C LEU A 18 -1.69 2.90 -5.89
N MET A 19 -2.37 2.58 -4.80
CA MET A 19 -3.61 1.83 -4.79
C MET A 19 -4.77 2.77 -4.50
N GLU A 20 -5.74 2.82 -5.40
CA GLU A 20 -6.97 3.57 -5.21
C GLU A 20 -8.05 2.68 -4.61
N THR A 21 -8.49 3.07 -3.43
CA THR A 21 -9.61 2.47 -2.70
C THR A 21 -10.76 3.47 -2.63
N ASP A 22 -11.96 2.99 -2.33
CA ASP A 22 -13.15 3.86 -2.18
C ASP A 22 -12.98 4.92 -1.07
N HIS A 23 -11.99 4.74 -0.20
CA HIS A 23 -11.68 5.60 0.94
C HIS A 23 -10.37 6.40 0.76
N GLY A 24 -9.78 6.40 -0.44
CA GLY A 24 -8.60 7.20 -0.78
C GLY A 24 -7.45 6.41 -1.40
N LEU A 25 -6.34 7.11 -1.59
CA LEU A 25 -5.12 6.58 -2.21
C LEU A 25 -4.16 6.04 -1.14
N ILE A 26 -3.58 4.87 -1.40
CA ILE A 26 -2.61 4.21 -0.53
C ILE A 26 -1.29 4.06 -1.30
N GLU A 27 -0.21 4.64 -0.78
CA GLU A 27 1.13 4.47 -1.32
C GLU A 27 1.71 3.11 -0.91
N THR A 28 2.29 2.38 -1.87
CA THR A 28 2.92 1.06 -1.65
C THR A 28 4.42 1.16 -1.96
N PRO A 29 5.29 0.50 -1.17
CA PRO A 29 4.99 -0.50 -0.14
C PRO A 29 4.57 0.12 1.21
N ILE A 30 3.51 -0.42 1.83
CA ILE A 30 3.01 -0.01 3.15
C ILE A 30 2.89 -1.21 4.08
N PHE A 31 3.24 -1.03 5.36
CA PHE A 31 2.96 -1.99 6.42
C PHE A 31 1.68 -1.59 7.14
N MET A 32 0.60 -2.33 6.90
CA MET A 32 -0.70 -2.01 7.50
C MET A 32 -0.85 -2.68 8.88
N PRO A 33 -1.23 -1.92 9.93
CA PRO A 33 -1.57 -2.52 11.22
C PRO A 33 -2.90 -3.28 11.15
N VAL A 34 -3.04 -4.33 11.97
CA VAL A 34 -4.24 -5.17 11.99
C VAL A 34 -5.23 -4.65 13.04
N GLY A 35 -6.42 -4.25 12.58
CA GLY A 35 -7.52 -3.74 13.43
C GLY A 35 -8.68 -4.73 13.58
N THR A 36 -8.44 -5.95 14.06
CA THR A 36 -9.43 -7.05 14.11
C THR A 36 -10.67 -6.77 14.98
N ALA A 37 -10.61 -5.79 15.89
CA ALA A 37 -11.73 -5.38 16.75
C ALA A 37 -12.09 -3.88 16.61
N GLY A 38 -11.75 -3.26 15.47
CA GLY A 38 -11.97 -1.82 15.27
C GLY A 38 -10.96 -0.92 16.01
N SER A 39 -9.93 -1.50 16.63
CA SER A 39 -8.81 -0.77 17.23
C SER A 39 -7.49 -1.39 16.81
N VAL A 40 -6.52 -0.54 16.51
CA VAL A 40 -5.12 -0.94 16.34
C VAL A 40 -4.50 -1.00 17.74
N LYS A 41 -3.97 -2.15 18.12
CA LYS A 41 -3.12 -2.24 19.32
C LYS A 41 -1.78 -1.59 18.98
N GLY A 42 -1.50 -0.47 19.63
CA GLY A 42 -0.23 0.25 19.53
C GLY A 42 0.92 -0.47 20.22
#